data_AF-A0A537YRN1-F1
#
_entry.id   AF-A0A537YRN1-F1
#
_cell.length_a   1.000
_cell.length_b   1.000
_cell.length_c   1.000
_cell.angle_alpha   90.00
_cell.angle_beta   90.00
_cell.angle_gamma   90.00
#
_symmetry.space_group_name_H-M   'P 1'
#
loop_
_entity.id
_entity.type
_entity.pdbx_description
1 polymer ?
#
loop_
_entity_poly.entity_id
_entity_poly.type
_entity_poly.pdbx_seq_one_letter_code
_entity_poly.pdbx_strand_id
1 'polypeptide(L)'
;MTVTPWGDSEHLRSMKLPPGPAHSPQKVAENQRNRLLAAMVASTAARGYEETGVADLAEISGVSPRSFYQHFESKEACLLAALEEILSLAVESTLTATEGGDWREEGHNRIVAFASFVAAQPAAARLFLVEAYAAGPNASETVDDAILKMERVLKKRLEDLGLPQAVPQEMLVGAIGAAIAGARIRLLRGHLERLPEFADELASFLLQFEPPARPLRVAARPPERRPEEREAGDHAERALRAFEALLAERGLPPITMGQVAERAGMSVRTLYANFSSREELMLGAVDAAAMQSVAVMLPAYRRAPSPADGVRAAFSALFGMLASRPNLAHLLLAGTREGGAPALERRAEVLRQIEPLLSVGVPAHQRPVSIRVASEAVLNAVLEVGARRLADSGAEALPGLVPICSFMILAPVLGTEQATAAAEGKGYRKPPPAVAEAVLRAAAGRMSQQLITTIAGGPKTVAELEEASSLSAAQVADQIRTLEAQGVIAALEPAPGSRAPRYASAWARLSTKESGEMTRAEREVISLEVGQVIKAEVEEAFQAGTFDARADRSLIRLPMRLDDQGWSELSQHLDDSLDTALEIQRRASERLLAGGDAAAGTYGRLLFATFEVPHPEGDAG
;
A
#
# COMPACT_ATOMS: atom_id res chain seq x y z
N MET A 1 1.20 -30.80 25.49
CA MET A 1 2.53 -30.97 24.88
C MET A 1 3.01 -29.66 24.25
N THR A 2 3.97 -29.01 24.89
CA THR A 2 4.59 -27.78 24.39
C THR A 2 6.06 -28.04 24.03
N VAL A 3 6.38 -27.97 22.74
CA VAL A 3 7.75 -28.08 22.24
C VAL A 3 8.47 -26.75 22.43
N THR A 4 9.67 -26.79 23.00
CA THR A 4 10.54 -25.62 23.17
C THR A 4 11.93 -25.90 22.57
N PRO A 5 12.75 -24.86 22.33
CA PRO A 5 14.12 -25.06 21.85
C PRO A 5 15.00 -25.94 22.75
N TRP A 6 14.67 -26.03 24.05
CA TRP A 6 15.41 -26.86 25.01
C TRP A 6 14.73 -28.22 25.28
N GLY A 7 13.72 -28.60 24.49
CA GLY A 7 13.01 -29.87 24.60
C GLY A 7 11.52 -29.74 24.95
N ASP A 8 10.85 -30.87 25.07
CA ASP A 8 9.43 -30.94 25.42
C ASP A 8 9.19 -30.63 26.89
N SER A 9 8.28 -29.68 27.14
CA SER A 9 7.79 -29.28 28.47
C SER A 9 7.38 -30.44 29.38
N GLU A 10 6.78 -31.52 28.84
CA GLU A 10 6.32 -32.66 29.64
C GLU A 10 7.48 -33.56 30.10
N HIS A 11 8.61 -33.50 29.39
CA HIS A 11 9.81 -34.30 29.63
C HIS A 11 10.95 -33.53 30.31
N LEU A 12 10.76 -32.26 30.69
CA LEU A 12 11.81 -31.48 31.35
C LEU A 12 12.32 -32.13 32.65
N ARG A 13 11.42 -32.78 33.41
CA ARG A 13 11.79 -33.47 34.65
C ARG A 13 12.62 -34.72 34.41
N SER A 14 12.37 -35.46 33.32
CA SER A 14 13.17 -36.64 32.96
C SER A 14 14.54 -36.28 32.41
N MET A 15 14.72 -35.05 31.90
CA MET A 15 16.03 -34.49 31.52
C MET A 15 16.91 -34.07 32.70
N LYS A 16 16.47 -34.29 33.94
CA LYS A 16 17.29 -34.04 35.14
C LYS A 16 18.50 -34.98 35.14
N LEU A 17 19.70 -34.40 35.29
CA LEU A 17 20.92 -35.18 35.45
C LEU A 17 20.87 -36.04 36.73
N PRO A 18 21.27 -37.32 36.67
CA PRO A 18 21.31 -38.18 37.84
C PRO A 18 22.32 -37.66 38.88
N PRO A 19 22.04 -37.80 40.19
CA PRO A 19 22.99 -37.39 41.23
C PRO A 19 24.28 -38.21 41.15
N GLY A 20 25.45 -37.56 41.12
CA GLY A 20 26.74 -38.25 41.17
C GLY A 20 27.93 -37.37 40.82
N PRO A 21 29.17 -37.83 41.10
CA PRO A 21 30.41 -37.09 40.84
C PRO A 21 30.75 -36.93 39.34
N ALA A 22 29.97 -37.55 38.45
CA ALA A 22 30.21 -37.55 37.00
C ALA A 22 29.85 -36.23 36.30
N HIS A 23 29.15 -35.31 36.96
CA HIS A 23 28.75 -34.03 36.37
C HIS A 23 29.46 -32.87 37.07
N SER A 24 30.09 -32.00 36.29
CA SER A 24 30.67 -30.77 36.83
C SER A 24 29.56 -29.85 37.38
N PRO A 25 29.84 -29.03 38.41
CA PRO A 25 28.88 -28.03 38.91
C PRO A 25 28.33 -27.14 37.79
N GLN A 26 29.18 -26.77 36.83
CA GLN A 26 28.80 -26.00 35.65
C GLN A 26 27.77 -26.74 34.78
N LYS A 27 27.98 -28.03 34.49
CA LYS A 27 27.06 -28.82 33.66
C LYS A 27 25.68 -28.98 34.33
N VAL A 28 25.66 -29.13 35.64
CA VAL A 28 24.42 -29.18 36.43
C VAL A 28 23.70 -27.84 36.37
N ALA A 29 24.43 -26.73 36.51
CA ALA A 29 23.87 -25.39 36.42
C ALA A 29 23.27 -25.11 35.03
N GLU A 30 23.98 -25.47 33.95
CA GLU A 30 23.48 -25.35 32.57
C GLU A 30 22.21 -26.18 32.33
N ASN A 31 22.15 -27.43 32.79
CA ASN A 31 20.96 -28.27 32.65
C ASN A 31 19.75 -27.67 33.39
N GLN A 32 19.96 -27.15 34.61
CA GLN A 32 18.90 -26.50 35.37
C GLN A 32 18.43 -25.21 34.69
N ARG A 33 19.37 -24.39 34.21
CA ARG A 33 19.09 -23.17 33.47
C ARG A 33 18.23 -23.47 32.24
N ASN A 34 18.64 -24.39 31.38
CA ASN A 34 17.88 -24.74 30.16
C ASN A 34 16.46 -25.22 30.45
N ARG A 35 16.28 -26.01 31.52
CA ARG A 35 14.94 -26.45 31.97
C ARG A 35 14.09 -25.30 32.51
N LEU A 36 14.69 -24.31 33.17
CA LEU A 36 13.99 -23.10 33.61
C LEU A 36 13.55 -22.24 32.41
N LEU A 37 14.39 -22.08 31.39
CA LEU A 37 14.04 -21.35 30.16
C LEU A 37 12.90 -22.05 29.40
N ALA A 38 12.97 -23.38 29.26
CA ALA A 38 11.86 -24.15 28.68
C ALA A 38 10.56 -24.00 29.48
N ALA A 39 10.65 -24.02 30.82
CA ALA A 39 9.49 -23.81 31.67
C ALA A 39 8.90 -22.41 31.52
N MET A 40 9.73 -21.38 31.33
CA MET A 40 9.29 -20.02 31.05
C MET A 40 8.48 -19.97 29.75
N VAL A 41 9.02 -20.52 28.65
CA VAL A 41 8.31 -20.60 27.36
C VAL A 41 6.99 -21.36 27.50
N ALA A 42 7.02 -22.54 28.12
CA ALA A 42 5.84 -23.40 28.24
C ALA A 42 4.74 -22.76 29.10
N SER A 43 5.10 -22.14 30.22
CA SER A 43 4.14 -21.46 31.10
C SER A 43 3.54 -20.25 30.40
N THR A 44 4.38 -19.35 29.88
CA THR A 44 3.92 -18.11 29.21
C THR A 44 3.06 -18.41 27.99
N ALA A 45 3.39 -19.41 27.19
CA ALA A 45 2.56 -19.80 26.05
C ALA A 45 1.18 -20.34 26.45
N ALA A 46 1.06 -20.95 27.63
CA ALA A 46 -0.20 -21.54 28.11
C ALA A 46 -1.13 -20.54 28.79
N ARG A 47 -0.58 -19.56 29.54
CA ARG A 47 -1.38 -18.66 30.40
C ARG A 47 -1.03 -17.18 30.28
N GLY A 48 -0.05 -16.82 29.47
CA GLY A 48 0.52 -15.48 29.39
C GLY A 48 1.59 -15.20 30.44
N TYR A 49 2.34 -14.11 30.24
CA TYR A 49 3.42 -13.72 31.16
C TYR A 49 2.94 -13.27 32.54
N GLU A 50 1.85 -12.49 32.60
CA GLU A 50 1.31 -11.97 33.86
C GLU A 50 0.93 -13.11 34.84
N GLU A 51 0.23 -14.12 34.34
CA GLU A 51 -0.24 -15.29 35.13
C GLU A 51 0.86 -16.34 35.36
N THR A 52 2.07 -16.16 34.83
CA THR A 52 3.20 -17.06 35.08
C THR A 52 3.88 -16.69 36.40
N GLY A 53 4.00 -17.64 37.33
CA GLY A 53 4.70 -17.48 38.60
C GLY A 53 5.94 -18.36 38.75
N VAL A 54 6.86 -18.00 39.64
CA VAL A 54 8.08 -18.79 39.93
C VAL A 54 7.75 -20.21 40.42
N ALA A 55 6.62 -20.38 41.12
CA ALA A 55 6.14 -21.69 41.54
C ALA A 55 5.81 -22.59 40.35
N ASP A 56 5.17 -22.04 39.31
CA ASP A 56 4.84 -22.76 38.08
C ASP A 56 6.10 -23.16 37.33
N LEU A 57 7.06 -22.23 37.23
CA LEU A 57 8.35 -22.49 36.58
C LEU A 57 9.10 -23.61 37.29
N ALA A 58 9.11 -23.60 38.63
CA ALA A 58 9.72 -24.62 39.45
C ALA A 58 9.04 -25.99 39.25
N GLU A 59 7.72 -26.00 39.18
CA GLU A 59 6.94 -27.21 38.93
C GLU A 59 7.24 -27.81 37.55
N ILE A 60 7.14 -27.01 36.49
CA ILE A 60 7.34 -27.47 35.10
C ILE A 60 8.79 -27.91 34.89
N SER A 61 9.76 -27.08 35.32
CA SER A 61 11.17 -27.37 35.13
C SER A 61 11.64 -28.55 35.99
N GLY A 62 11.06 -28.77 37.18
CA GLY A 62 11.59 -29.68 38.21
C GLY A 62 12.82 -29.11 38.95
N VAL A 63 12.96 -27.79 38.98
CA VAL A 63 13.98 -27.03 39.74
C VAL A 63 13.28 -26.37 40.92
N SER A 64 13.86 -26.43 42.13
CA SER A 64 13.19 -25.83 43.31
C SER A 64 13.11 -24.30 43.22
N PRO A 65 12.13 -23.63 43.86
CA PRO A 65 12.09 -22.16 43.90
C PRO A 65 13.36 -21.53 44.49
N ARG A 66 13.99 -22.19 45.47
CA ARG A 66 15.29 -21.75 46.00
C ARG A 66 16.38 -21.80 44.94
N SER A 67 16.42 -22.87 44.15
CA SER A 67 17.38 -23.02 43.06
C SER A 67 17.09 -22.07 41.90
N PHE A 68 15.82 -21.74 41.63
CA PHE A 68 15.47 -20.69 40.67
C PHE A 68 16.21 -19.39 40.97
N TYR A 69 16.16 -18.92 42.23
CA TYR A 69 16.85 -17.70 42.66
C TYR A 69 18.38 -17.80 42.72
N GLN A 70 18.96 -19.00 42.50
CA GLN A 70 20.40 -19.14 42.28
C GLN A 70 20.80 -18.87 40.82
N HIS A 71 19.84 -18.99 39.89
CA HIS A 71 20.05 -18.78 38.46
C HIS A 71 19.55 -17.41 37.99
N PHE A 72 18.46 -16.92 38.57
CA PHE A 72 17.79 -15.69 38.13
C PHE A 72 17.34 -14.85 39.32
N GLU A 73 17.63 -13.56 39.28
CA GLU A 73 17.22 -12.62 40.33
C GLU A 73 15.70 -12.40 40.37
N SER A 74 15.01 -12.59 39.23
CA SER A 74 13.57 -12.40 39.10
C SER A 74 12.96 -13.26 37.99
N LYS A 75 11.62 -13.32 37.95
CA LYS A 75 10.86 -13.89 36.82
C LYS A 75 11.21 -13.18 35.51
N GLU A 76 11.33 -11.86 35.55
CA GLU A 76 11.69 -11.03 34.40
C GLU A 76 13.10 -11.38 33.89
N ALA A 77 14.08 -11.53 34.79
CA ALA A 77 15.43 -11.94 34.39
C ALA A 77 15.46 -13.31 33.70
N CYS A 78 14.59 -14.24 34.12
CA CYS A 78 14.41 -15.53 33.44
C CYS A 78 13.75 -15.37 32.06
N LEU A 79 12.78 -14.47 31.92
CA LEU A 79 12.13 -14.15 30.64
C LEU A 79 13.13 -13.56 29.65
N LEU A 80 13.88 -12.53 30.06
CA LEU A 80 14.86 -11.86 29.20
C LEU A 80 15.90 -12.85 28.68
N ALA A 81 16.42 -13.71 29.56
CA ALA A 81 17.39 -14.71 29.14
C ALA A 81 16.79 -15.78 28.19
N ALA A 82 15.50 -16.11 28.34
CA ALA A 82 14.81 -16.98 27.39
C ALA A 82 14.63 -16.31 26.03
N LEU A 83 14.23 -15.02 26.02
CA LEU A 83 14.10 -14.21 24.82
C LEU A 83 15.41 -14.10 24.06
N GLU A 84 16.51 -13.75 24.75
CA GLU A 84 17.84 -13.63 24.15
C GLU A 84 18.29 -14.90 23.43
N GLU A 85 18.12 -16.06 24.06
CA GLU A 85 18.48 -17.36 23.47
C GLU A 85 17.57 -17.71 22.28
N ILE A 86 16.25 -17.52 22.39
CA ILE A 86 15.30 -17.80 21.30
C ILE A 86 15.53 -16.88 20.10
N LEU A 87 15.70 -15.57 20.34
CA LEU A 87 15.96 -14.59 19.30
C LEU A 87 17.30 -14.86 18.62
N SER A 88 18.32 -15.28 19.37
CA SER A 88 19.60 -15.68 18.80
C SER A 88 19.44 -16.86 17.85
N LEU A 89 18.68 -17.89 18.23
CA LEU A 89 18.38 -19.04 17.37
C LEU A 89 17.56 -18.65 16.12
N ALA A 90 16.55 -17.79 16.29
CA ALA A 90 15.74 -17.31 15.17
C ALA A 90 16.57 -16.50 14.18
N VAL A 91 17.41 -15.57 14.68
CA VAL A 91 18.33 -14.79 13.86
C VAL A 91 19.33 -15.71 13.16
N GLU A 92 19.97 -16.64 13.87
CA GLU A 92 20.92 -17.59 13.29
C GLU A 92 20.29 -18.41 12.18
N SER A 93 19.09 -18.95 12.40
CA SER A 93 18.33 -19.71 11.38
C SER A 93 18.07 -18.91 10.11
N THR A 94 17.81 -17.61 10.21
CA THR A 94 17.66 -16.75 9.03
C THR A 94 19.01 -16.39 8.41
N LEU A 95 20.06 -16.24 9.21
CA LEU A 95 21.38 -15.85 8.72
C LEU A 95 22.08 -16.96 7.93
N THR A 96 21.86 -18.22 8.30
CA THR A 96 22.44 -19.40 7.64
C THR A 96 21.64 -19.89 6.43
N ALA A 97 20.40 -19.41 6.26
CA ALA A 97 19.54 -19.71 5.11
C ALA A 97 19.98 -18.97 3.82
N THR A 98 21.24 -19.13 3.43
CA THR A 98 21.89 -18.39 2.34
C THR A 98 22.66 -19.29 1.37
N GLU A 99 22.38 -20.60 1.35
CA GLU A 99 23.09 -21.52 0.47
C GLU A 99 22.54 -21.47 -0.97
N GLY A 100 23.39 -21.04 -1.91
CA GLY A 100 23.16 -21.10 -3.36
C GLY A 100 22.11 -20.09 -3.84
N GLY A 101 22.50 -19.16 -4.71
CA GLY A 101 21.54 -18.26 -5.36
C GLY A 101 21.98 -16.81 -5.50
N ASP A 102 21.13 -16.02 -6.15
CA ASP A 102 21.24 -14.57 -6.14
C ASP A 102 20.63 -13.97 -4.85
N TRP A 103 20.68 -12.65 -4.71
CA TRP A 103 20.19 -11.97 -3.51
C TRP A 103 18.68 -12.14 -3.27
N ARG A 104 17.89 -12.43 -4.32
CA ARG A 104 16.46 -12.69 -4.18
C ARG A 104 16.25 -14.08 -3.60
N GLU A 105 16.97 -15.07 -4.10
CA GLU A 105 16.93 -16.41 -3.52
C GLU A 105 17.38 -16.42 -2.05
N GLU A 106 18.44 -15.67 -1.70
CA GLU A 106 18.82 -15.45 -0.29
C GLU A 106 17.69 -14.80 0.53
N GLY A 107 17.04 -13.78 -0.01
CA GLY A 107 15.91 -13.11 0.64
C GLY A 107 14.71 -14.05 0.85
N HIS A 108 14.43 -14.89 -0.14
CA HIS A 108 13.35 -15.87 -0.10
C HIS A 108 13.60 -16.89 1.00
N ASN A 109 14.79 -17.49 0.98
CA ASN A 109 15.21 -18.50 1.95
C ASN A 109 15.19 -17.96 3.39
N ARG A 110 15.52 -16.69 3.60
CA ARG A 110 15.41 -16.02 4.90
C ARG A 110 13.98 -15.91 5.42
N ILE A 111 13.04 -15.47 4.57
CA ILE A 111 11.62 -15.33 4.94
C ILE A 111 11.03 -16.71 5.26
N VAL A 112 11.33 -17.71 4.43
CA VAL A 112 10.90 -19.10 4.63
C VAL A 112 11.52 -19.73 5.88
N ALA A 113 12.81 -19.46 6.16
CA ALA A 113 13.47 -19.94 7.37
C ALA A 113 12.86 -19.36 8.64
N PHE A 114 12.55 -18.06 8.64
CA PHE A 114 11.85 -17.41 9.76
C PHE A 114 10.46 -18.05 9.98
N ALA A 115 9.69 -18.22 8.91
CA ALA A 115 8.39 -18.89 8.96
C ALA A 115 8.48 -20.33 9.46
N SER A 116 9.48 -21.08 9.00
CA SER A 116 9.74 -22.46 9.43
C SER A 116 10.12 -22.54 10.91
N PHE A 117 10.93 -21.60 11.40
CA PHE A 117 11.24 -21.50 12.83
C PHE A 117 9.98 -21.27 13.67
N VAL A 118 9.12 -20.33 13.25
CA VAL A 118 7.84 -20.05 13.94
C VAL A 118 6.92 -21.26 13.94
N ALA A 119 6.80 -21.97 12.81
CA ALA A 119 5.98 -23.18 12.70
C ALA A 119 6.53 -24.34 13.57
N ALA A 120 7.85 -24.49 13.65
CA ALA A 120 8.51 -25.53 14.44
C ALA A 120 8.49 -25.25 15.95
N GLN A 121 8.53 -23.98 16.35
CA GLN A 121 8.64 -23.56 17.75
C GLN A 121 7.55 -22.54 18.13
N PRO A 122 6.26 -22.88 18.03
CA PRO A 122 5.16 -21.91 18.18
C PRO A 122 5.06 -21.28 19.57
N ALA A 123 5.41 -22.02 20.62
CA ALA A 123 5.44 -21.48 21.99
C ALA A 123 6.57 -20.46 22.18
N ALA A 124 7.75 -20.74 21.63
CA ALA A 124 8.85 -19.77 21.63
C ALA A 124 8.54 -18.56 20.75
N ALA A 125 7.90 -18.78 19.59
CA ALA A 125 7.43 -17.71 18.71
C ALA A 125 6.41 -16.80 19.39
N ARG A 126 5.46 -17.37 20.14
CA ARG A 126 4.50 -16.60 20.93
C ARG A 126 5.18 -15.69 21.94
N LEU A 127 6.25 -16.19 22.57
CA LEU A 127 7.00 -15.41 23.56
C LEU A 127 7.54 -14.10 22.98
N PHE A 128 8.22 -14.11 21.83
CA PHE A 128 8.80 -12.89 21.25
C PHE A 128 7.87 -12.12 20.31
N LEU A 129 6.89 -12.78 19.66
CA LEU A 129 5.94 -12.10 18.76
C LEU A 129 4.79 -11.42 19.51
N VAL A 130 4.46 -11.87 20.72
CA VAL A 130 3.27 -11.45 21.47
C VAL A 130 3.61 -11.08 22.91
N GLU A 131 4.10 -12.04 23.70
CA GLU A 131 4.19 -11.88 25.16
C GLU A 131 5.25 -10.86 25.60
N ALA A 132 6.35 -10.73 24.85
CA ALA A 132 7.42 -9.77 25.13
C ALA A 132 6.91 -8.32 25.21
N TYR A 133 5.94 -7.96 24.37
CA TYR A 133 5.36 -6.62 24.37
C TYR A 133 4.38 -6.40 25.53
N ALA A 134 3.79 -7.45 26.09
CA ALA A 134 2.96 -7.37 27.29
C ALA A 134 3.80 -7.42 28.58
N ALA A 135 4.99 -8.04 28.54
CA ALA A 135 5.83 -8.28 29.70
C ALA A 135 6.58 -7.04 30.22
N GLY A 136 6.68 -5.98 29.42
CA GLY A 136 7.27 -4.69 29.81
C GLY A 136 8.39 -4.23 28.87
N PRO A 137 8.90 -3.00 29.09
CA PRO A 137 9.80 -2.31 28.16
C PRO A 137 11.09 -3.09 27.89
N ASN A 138 11.73 -3.68 28.92
CA ASN A 138 12.96 -4.45 28.76
C ASN A 138 12.78 -5.65 27.80
N ALA A 139 11.64 -6.33 27.90
CA ALA A 139 11.34 -7.49 27.06
C ALA A 139 11.04 -7.08 25.61
N SER A 140 10.27 -6.01 25.40
CA SER A 140 10.05 -5.46 24.05
C SER A 140 11.33 -4.92 23.42
N GLU A 141 12.18 -4.21 24.19
CA GLU A 141 13.47 -3.70 23.72
C GLU A 141 14.39 -4.84 23.27
N THR A 142 14.41 -5.96 23.99
CA THR A 142 15.17 -7.16 23.58
C THR A 142 14.75 -7.67 22.20
N VAL A 143 13.44 -7.67 21.90
CA VAL A 143 12.92 -8.07 20.59
C VAL A 143 13.25 -7.03 19.53
N ASP A 144 13.05 -5.75 19.83
CA ASP A 144 13.29 -4.64 18.91
C ASP A 144 14.79 -4.53 18.55
N ASP A 145 15.71 -4.85 19.47
CA ASP A 145 17.15 -4.93 19.25
C ASP A 145 17.53 -6.07 18.27
N ALA A 146 16.87 -7.22 18.38
CA ALA A 146 17.06 -8.33 17.46
C ALA A 146 16.58 -7.96 16.04
N ILE A 147 15.45 -7.26 15.93
CA ILE A 147 14.93 -6.72 14.67
C ILE A 147 15.92 -5.70 14.08
N LEU A 148 16.40 -4.74 14.88
CA LEU A 148 17.40 -3.75 14.46
C LEU A 148 18.72 -4.39 14.03
N LYS A 149 19.13 -5.49 14.67
CA LYS A 149 20.30 -6.26 14.23
C LYS A 149 20.06 -6.88 12.85
N MET A 150 18.89 -7.45 12.61
CA MET A 150 18.52 -8.00 11.30
C MET A 150 18.50 -6.90 10.23
N GLU A 151 17.84 -5.77 10.50
CA GLU A 151 17.81 -4.60 9.62
C GLU A 151 19.23 -4.18 9.20
N ARG A 152 20.15 -4.05 10.18
CA ARG A 152 21.55 -3.69 9.91
C ARG A 152 22.29 -4.71 9.06
N VAL A 153 22.09 -6.01 9.30
CA VAL A 153 22.71 -7.07 8.51
C VAL A 153 22.21 -7.04 7.07
N LEU A 154 20.89 -6.94 6.88
CA LEU A 154 20.30 -6.90 5.54
C LEU A 154 20.68 -5.63 4.78
N LYS A 155 20.69 -4.47 5.45
CA LYS A 155 21.16 -3.22 4.85
C LYS A 155 22.60 -3.34 4.38
N LYS A 156 23.50 -3.86 5.22
CA LYS A 156 24.90 -4.09 4.84
C LYS A 156 25.03 -5.06 3.67
N ARG A 157 24.23 -6.14 3.65
CA ARG A 157 24.23 -7.09 2.54
C ARG A 157 23.82 -6.44 1.21
N LEU A 158 22.79 -5.60 1.24
CA LEU A 158 22.37 -4.83 0.06
C LEU A 158 23.45 -3.82 -0.38
N GLU A 159 24.18 -3.22 0.56
CA GLU A 159 25.33 -2.34 0.30
C GLU A 159 26.46 -3.11 -0.40
N ASP A 160 26.84 -4.29 0.12
CA ASP A 160 27.90 -5.14 -0.44
C ASP A 160 27.60 -5.60 -1.88
N LEU A 161 26.31 -5.73 -2.22
CA LEU A 161 25.83 -6.10 -3.55
C LEU A 161 25.73 -4.92 -4.53
N GLY A 162 26.00 -3.68 -4.08
CA GLY A 162 25.88 -2.49 -4.92
C GLY A 162 24.44 -2.02 -5.17
N LEU A 163 23.48 -2.51 -4.38
CA LEU A 163 22.06 -2.12 -4.43
C LEU A 163 21.61 -0.94 -3.50
N PRO A 164 22.45 -0.26 -2.68
CA PRO A 164 21.95 0.56 -1.58
C PRO A 164 21.36 1.91 -1.99
N GLN A 165 21.65 2.40 -3.20
CA GLN A 165 21.16 3.71 -3.67
C GLN A 165 19.70 3.66 -4.13
N ALA A 166 19.17 2.47 -4.39
CA ALA A 166 17.82 2.30 -4.90
C ALA A 166 16.80 2.06 -3.77
N VAL A 167 17.10 1.18 -2.79
CA VAL A 167 16.11 0.73 -1.79
C VAL A 167 16.07 1.65 -0.56
N PRO A 168 14.98 2.40 -0.31
CA PRO A 168 14.81 3.20 0.89
C PRO A 168 14.77 2.32 2.15
N GLN A 169 15.35 2.81 3.26
CA GLN A 169 15.37 2.06 4.53
C GLN A 169 13.96 1.67 4.99
N GLU A 170 12.97 2.53 4.79
CA GLU A 170 11.58 2.25 5.13
C GLU A 170 11.01 1.04 4.39
N MET A 171 11.46 0.73 3.17
CA MET A 171 11.03 -0.50 2.48
C MET A 171 11.62 -1.75 3.14
N LEU A 172 12.86 -1.69 3.62
CA LEU A 172 13.48 -2.80 4.36
C LEU A 172 12.77 -3.04 5.70
N VAL A 173 12.53 -1.96 6.47
CA VAL A 173 11.74 -2.01 7.71
C VAL A 173 10.35 -2.59 7.44
N GLY A 174 9.70 -2.11 6.37
CA GLY A 174 8.41 -2.60 5.94
C GLY A 174 8.38 -4.09 5.59
N ALA A 175 9.39 -4.59 4.88
CA ALA A 175 9.51 -6.01 4.51
C ALA A 175 9.66 -6.91 5.74
N ILE A 176 10.52 -6.53 6.69
CA ILE A 176 10.68 -7.26 7.96
C ILE A 176 9.38 -7.22 8.77
N GLY A 177 8.75 -6.04 8.87
CA GLY A 177 7.46 -5.85 9.53
C GLY A 177 6.35 -6.71 8.94
N ALA A 178 6.28 -6.81 7.62
CA ALA A 178 5.30 -7.66 6.93
C ALA A 178 5.50 -9.15 7.25
N ALA A 179 6.75 -9.64 7.26
CA ALA A 179 7.06 -11.02 7.62
C ALA A 179 6.69 -11.34 9.08
N ILE A 180 7.08 -10.46 10.01
CA ILE A 180 6.77 -10.59 11.45
C ILE A 180 5.25 -10.57 11.68
N ALA A 181 4.55 -9.60 11.10
CA ALA A 181 3.11 -9.45 11.27
C ALA A 181 2.34 -10.63 10.65
N GLY A 182 2.74 -11.08 9.46
CA GLY A 182 2.12 -12.22 8.80
C GLY A 182 2.29 -13.53 9.58
N ALA A 183 3.47 -13.75 10.17
CA ALA A 183 3.73 -14.88 11.08
C ALA A 183 2.91 -14.76 12.37
N ARG A 184 2.88 -13.58 12.99
CA ARG A 184 2.09 -13.29 14.20
C ARG A 184 0.60 -13.54 14.00
N ILE A 185 0.02 -13.08 12.90
CA ILE A 185 -1.41 -13.25 12.59
C ILE A 185 -1.75 -14.75 12.49
N ARG A 186 -0.91 -15.54 11.83
CA ARG A 186 -1.11 -17.00 11.68
C ARG A 186 -0.94 -17.74 12.99
N LEU A 187 0.04 -17.34 13.80
CA LEU A 187 0.25 -17.87 15.14
C LEU A 187 -0.98 -17.65 16.03
N LEU A 188 -1.51 -16.42 16.08
CA LEU A 188 -2.66 -16.07 16.91
C LEU A 188 -3.95 -16.76 16.43
N ARG A 189 -4.13 -16.89 15.11
CA ARG A 189 -5.29 -17.59 14.54
C ARG A 189 -5.18 -19.13 14.57
N GLY A 190 -4.06 -19.68 15.02
CA GLY A 190 -3.84 -21.12 15.04
C GLY A 190 -3.73 -21.74 13.64
N HIS A 191 -3.28 -20.97 12.64
CA HIS A 191 -3.14 -21.39 11.24
C HIS A 191 -1.68 -21.59 10.83
N LEU A 192 -0.87 -22.21 11.70
CA LEU A 192 0.56 -22.40 11.46
C LEU A 192 0.85 -23.34 10.28
N GLU A 193 -0.08 -24.23 9.96
CA GLU A 193 -0.02 -25.10 8.78
C GLU A 193 -0.01 -24.34 7.46
N ARG A 194 -0.55 -23.11 7.44
CA ARG A 194 -0.56 -22.21 6.27
C ARG A 194 0.62 -21.24 6.23
N LEU A 195 1.47 -21.26 7.25
CA LEU A 195 2.59 -20.33 7.35
C LEU A 195 3.66 -20.56 6.27
N PRO A 196 4.04 -21.80 5.90
CA PRO A 196 5.00 -22.02 4.81
C PRO A 196 4.52 -21.48 3.47
N GLU A 197 3.30 -21.85 3.04
CA GLU A 197 2.70 -21.38 1.78
C GLU A 197 2.63 -19.85 1.73
N PHE A 198 2.19 -19.21 2.82
CA PHE A 198 2.18 -17.76 2.87
C PHE A 198 3.58 -17.14 2.83
N ALA A 199 4.58 -17.77 3.46
CA ALA A 199 5.94 -17.26 3.46
C ALA A 199 6.51 -17.25 2.03
N ASP A 200 6.25 -18.28 1.25
CA ASP A 200 6.63 -18.35 -0.17
C ASP A 200 5.91 -17.26 -1.00
N GLU A 201 4.59 -17.09 -0.80
CA GLU A 201 3.82 -16.04 -1.48
C GLU A 201 4.31 -14.62 -1.10
N LEU A 202 4.58 -14.40 0.19
CA LEU A 202 5.08 -13.13 0.71
C LEU A 202 6.49 -12.83 0.19
N ALA A 203 7.38 -13.82 0.19
CA ALA A 203 8.72 -13.69 -0.33
C ALA A 203 8.70 -13.34 -1.83
N SER A 204 7.92 -14.09 -2.62
CA SER A 204 7.73 -13.84 -4.04
C SER A 204 7.26 -12.40 -4.30
N PHE A 205 6.31 -11.90 -3.49
CA PHE A 205 5.83 -10.52 -3.59
C PHE A 205 6.89 -9.49 -3.20
N LEU A 206 7.51 -9.61 -2.02
CA LEU A 206 8.44 -8.60 -1.50
C LEU A 206 9.73 -8.50 -2.31
N LEU A 207 10.20 -9.59 -2.90
CA LEU A 207 11.47 -9.64 -3.64
C LEU A 207 11.32 -9.23 -5.12
N GLN A 208 10.10 -9.26 -5.64
CA GLN A 208 9.72 -8.63 -6.91
C GLN A 208 9.44 -7.13 -6.73
N PHE A 209 9.29 -6.65 -5.49
CA PHE A 209 9.01 -5.25 -5.21
C PHE A 209 10.24 -4.39 -5.54
N GLU A 210 10.18 -3.71 -6.68
CA GLU A 210 11.19 -2.75 -7.09
C GLU A 210 11.19 -1.46 -6.26
N PRO A 211 12.38 -0.88 -5.97
CA PRO A 211 12.49 0.41 -5.31
C PRO A 211 12.00 1.57 -6.19
N PRO A 212 11.75 2.76 -5.63
CA PRO A 212 11.37 3.94 -6.42
C PRO A 212 12.35 4.24 -7.55
N ALA A 213 11.84 4.65 -8.72
CA ALA A 213 12.64 4.97 -9.91
C ALA A 213 13.65 6.11 -9.67
N ARG A 214 13.43 6.91 -8.63
CA ARG A 214 14.31 7.97 -8.14
C ARG A 214 14.04 8.22 -6.66
N PRO A 215 14.99 8.80 -5.91
CA PRO A 215 14.76 9.18 -4.51
C PRO A 215 13.50 10.05 -4.35
N LEU A 216 12.58 9.60 -3.49
CA LEU A 216 11.33 10.30 -3.25
C LEU A 216 11.58 11.61 -2.50
N ARG A 217 10.95 12.70 -2.95
CA ARG A 217 11.00 13.98 -2.24
C ARG A 217 10.21 13.91 -0.95
N VAL A 218 10.88 14.11 0.18
CA VAL A 218 10.23 14.28 1.49
C VAL A 218 9.36 15.54 1.42
N ALA A 219 8.04 15.34 1.47
CA ALA A 219 7.08 16.42 1.49
C ALA A 219 6.46 16.51 2.87
N ALA A 220 7.03 17.32 3.78
CA ALA A 220 6.26 17.76 4.94
C ALA A 220 6.81 19.05 5.55
N ARG A 221 5.93 20.05 5.60
CA ARG A 221 5.97 21.07 6.65
C ARG A 221 5.29 20.45 7.89
N PRO A 222 5.84 20.59 9.10
CA PRO A 222 5.20 20.05 10.30
C PRO A 222 3.80 20.67 10.45
N PRO A 223 2.75 19.86 10.68
CA PRO A 223 1.44 20.40 10.98
C PRO A 223 1.47 21.16 12.32
N GLU A 224 0.63 22.17 12.45
CA GLU A 224 0.46 22.88 13.71
C GLU A 224 -0.16 21.95 14.75
N ARG A 225 0.46 21.83 15.94
CA ARG A 225 -0.07 20.99 17.02
C ARG A 225 -1.44 21.51 17.43
N ARG A 226 -2.46 20.65 17.39
CA ARG A 226 -3.75 20.95 18.00
C ARG A 226 -3.70 20.47 19.46
N PRO A 227 -4.15 21.29 20.43
CA PRO A 227 -4.41 20.78 21.76
C PRO A 227 -5.38 19.61 21.64
N GLU A 228 -5.08 18.47 22.25
CA GLU A 228 -6.08 17.42 22.41
C GLU A 228 -7.22 18.01 23.26
N GLU A 229 -8.32 18.41 22.61
CA GLU A 229 -9.47 19.00 23.29
C GLU A 229 -9.91 18.09 24.44
N ARG A 230 -9.93 18.65 25.65
CA ARG A 230 -10.39 17.93 26.86
C ARG A 230 -11.90 17.71 26.85
N GLU A 231 -12.62 18.42 25.99
CA GLU A 231 -14.08 18.36 25.85
C GLU A 231 -14.48 17.29 24.82
N ALA A 232 -14.15 16.03 25.11
CA ALA A 232 -14.80 14.91 24.43
C ALA A 232 -16.30 14.90 24.81
N GLY A 233 -17.18 14.66 23.82
CA GLY A 233 -18.62 14.89 23.97
C GLY A 233 -19.34 13.91 24.89
N ASP A 234 -18.78 12.71 25.09
CA ASP A 234 -19.37 11.63 25.92
C ASP A 234 -18.32 10.97 26.85
N HIS A 235 -18.80 10.35 27.94
CA HIS A 235 -18.01 9.64 28.94
C HIS A 235 -17.15 8.52 28.34
N ALA A 236 -17.66 7.79 27.35
CA ALA A 236 -16.89 6.75 26.67
C ALA A 236 -15.65 7.33 25.97
N GLU A 237 -15.81 8.40 25.18
CA GLU A 237 -14.70 9.05 24.48
C GLU A 237 -13.69 9.66 25.46
N ARG A 238 -14.16 10.26 26.57
CA ARG A 238 -13.28 10.74 27.64
C ARG A 238 -12.44 9.62 28.26
N ALA A 239 -13.03 8.44 28.50
CA ALA A 239 -12.32 7.29 29.04
C ALA A 239 -11.26 6.77 28.06
N LEU A 240 -11.59 6.68 26.77
CA LEU A 240 -10.65 6.26 25.73
C LEU A 240 -9.46 7.22 25.60
N ARG A 241 -9.70 8.53 25.56
CA ARG A 241 -8.61 9.54 25.53
C ARG A 241 -7.74 9.52 26.79
N ALA A 242 -8.35 9.30 27.96
CA ALA A 242 -7.61 9.15 29.21
C ALA A 242 -6.72 7.90 29.19
N PHE A 243 -7.23 6.80 28.64
CA PHE A 243 -6.47 5.56 28.45
C PHE A 243 -5.32 5.74 27.44
N GLU A 244 -5.58 6.36 26.28
CA GLU A 244 -4.55 6.72 25.27
C GLU A 244 -3.39 7.50 25.91
N ALA A 245 -3.71 8.52 26.71
CA ALA A 245 -2.70 9.36 27.35
C ALA A 245 -1.92 8.63 28.46
N LEU A 246 -2.58 7.77 29.23
CA LEU A 246 -1.91 6.96 30.25
C LEU A 246 -0.96 5.93 29.62
N LEU A 247 -1.35 5.34 28.48
CA LEU A 247 -0.52 4.42 27.72
C LEU A 247 0.74 5.12 27.20
N ALA A 248 0.58 6.30 26.59
CA ALA A 248 1.71 7.07 26.07
C ALA A 248 2.66 7.61 27.15
N GLU A 249 2.17 7.99 28.33
CA GLU A 249 2.99 8.59 29.40
C GLU A 249 3.82 7.59 30.19
N ARG A 250 3.26 6.41 30.45
CA ARG A 250 3.80 5.48 31.46
C ARG A 250 4.33 4.19 30.86
N GLY A 251 4.07 3.94 29.58
CA GLY A 251 4.12 2.57 29.06
C GLY A 251 3.23 1.66 29.89
N LEU A 252 3.66 0.41 30.04
CA LEU A 252 2.87 -0.74 30.48
C LEU A 252 2.93 -1.14 31.98
N PRO A 253 3.25 -0.31 33.00
CA PRO A 253 2.78 -0.64 34.34
C PRO A 253 1.25 -0.82 34.25
N PRO A 254 0.63 -1.78 34.95
CA PRO A 254 -0.77 -2.11 34.70
C PRO A 254 -1.65 -0.88 34.93
N ILE A 255 -2.08 -0.25 33.83
CA ILE A 255 -3.00 0.87 33.83
C ILE A 255 -4.30 0.36 34.45
N THR A 256 -4.61 0.84 35.64
CA THR A 256 -5.80 0.41 36.37
C THR A 256 -7.03 1.20 35.91
N MET A 257 -8.21 0.58 35.99
CA MET A 257 -9.49 1.27 35.75
C MET A 257 -9.66 2.51 36.65
N GLY A 258 -9.10 2.47 37.87
CA GLY A 258 -9.10 3.62 38.79
C GLY A 258 -8.34 4.82 38.24
N GLN A 259 -7.12 4.60 37.72
CA GLN A 259 -6.31 5.65 37.11
C GLN A 259 -6.97 6.24 35.86
N VAL A 260 -7.61 5.40 35.05
CA VAL A 260 -8.38 5.87 33.87
C VAL A 260 -9.54 6.75 34.31
N ALA A 261 -10.33 6.33 35.30
CA ALA A 261 -11.47 7.09 35.79
C ALA A 261 -11.05 8.45 36.38
N GLU A 262 -9.99 8.46 37.19
CA GLU A 262 -9.38 9.67 37.75
C GLU A 262 -8.95 10.63 36.63
N ARG A 263 -8.17 10.14 35.66
CA ARG A 263 -7.67 10.93 34.53
C ARG A 263 -8.80 11.45 33.65
N ALA A 264 -9.83 10.64 33.43
CA ALA A 264 -10.99 11.01 32.65
C ALA A 264 -11.92 11.97 33.40
N GLY A 265 -11.71 12.21 34.71
CA GLY A 265 -12.57 13.05 35.55
C GLY A 265 -13.95 12.47 35.79
N MET A 266 -14.06 11.14 35.93
CA MET A 266 -15.32 10.43 36.17
C MET A 266 -15.21 9.42 37.31
N SER A 267 -16.35 8.92 37.79
CA SER A 267 -16.34 7.85 38.79
C SER A 267 -15.95 6.51 38.16
N VAL A 268 -15.29 5.63 38.93
CA VAL A 268 -14.98 4.25 38.50
C VAL A 268 -16.26 3.49 38.11
N ARG A 269 -17.38 3.75 38.79
CA ARG A 269 -18.69 3.19 38.45
C ARG A 269 -19.17 3.63 37.06
N THR A 270 -18.99 4.91 36.72
CA THR A 270 -19.31 5.45 35.39
C THR A 270 -18.44 4.81 34.32
N LEU A 271 -17.15 4.61 34.60
CA LEU A 271 -16.25 3.91 33.70
C LEU A 271 -16.70 2.47 33.45
N TYR A 272 -17.00 1.70 34.51
CA TYR A 272 -17.49 0.32 34.39
C TYR A 272 -18.86 0.19 33.71
N ALA A 273 -19.66 1.26 33.69
CA ALA A 273 -20.91 1.28 32.92
C ALA A 273 -20.68 1.37 31.41
N ASN A 274 -19.50 1.83 30.97
CA ASN A 274 -19.11 1.93 29.56
C ASN A 274 -18.17 0.78 29.13
N PHE A 275 -17.27 0.34 30.01
CA PHE A 275 -16.29 -0.71 29.74
C PHE A 275 -16.16 -1.63 30.96
N SER A 276 -16.54 -2.89 30.81
CA SER A 276 -16.56 -3.90 31.87
C SER A 276 -15.16 -4.29 32.37
N SER A 277 -14.13 -4.09 31.54
CA SER A 277 -12.75 -4.42 31.87
C SER A 277 -11.74 -3.49 31.20
N ARG A 278 -10.48 -3.55 31.65
CA ARG A 278 -9.36 -2.88 30.99
C ARG A 278 -9.15 -3.41 29.57
N GLU A 279 -9.38 -4.70 29.35
CA GLU A 279 -9.27 -5.31 28.04
C GLU A 279 -10.35 -4.76 27.10
N GLU A 280 -11.61 -4.69 27.54
CA GLU A 280 -12.68 -4.09 26.73
C GLU A 280 -12.41 -2.61 26.42
N LEU A 281 -11.83 -1.87 27.37
CA LEU A 281 -11.37 -0.50 27.15
C LEU A 281 -10.25 -0.42 26.08
N MET A 282 -9.28 -1.33 26.11
CA MET A 282 -8.22 -1.42 25.09
C MET A 282 -8.79 -1.73 23.71
N LEU A 283 -9.69 -2.72 23.60
CA LEU A 283 -10.33 -3.09 22.34
C LEU A 283 -11.20 -1.94 21.80
N GLY A 284 -11.94 -1.26 22.68
CA GLY A 284 -12.70 -0.06 22.34
C GLY A 284 -11.81 1.08 21.85
N ALA A 285 -10.61 1.24 22.40
CA ALA A 285 -9.64 2.24 21.94
C ALA A 285 -9.10 1.90 20.54
N VAL A 286 -8.79 0.63 20.27
CA VAL A 286 -8.40 0.16 18.93
C VAL A 286 -9.51 0.42 17.91
N ASP A 287 -10.76 0.12 18.27
CA ASP A 287 -11.91 0.33 17.39
C ASP A 287 -12.17 1.82 17.11
N ALA A 288 -12.12 2.66 18.14
CA ALA A 288 -12.28 4.10 17.99
C ALA A 288 -11.17 4.71 17.14
N ALA A 289 -9.92 4.28 17.32
CA ALA A 289 -8.78 4.73 16.55
C ALA A 289 -8.88 4.32 15.07
N ALA A 290 -9.40 3.12 14.81
CA ALA A 290 -9.68 2.63 13.47
C ALA A 290 -10.75 3.47 12.75
N MET A 291 -11.87 3.74 13.44
CA MET A 291 -12.95 4.57 12.89
C MET A 291 -12.47 5.98 12.60
N GLN A 292 -11.67 6.58 13.49
CA GLN A 292 -11.06 7.89 13.25
C GLN A 292 -10.14 7.88 12.02
N SER A 293 -9.32 6.83 11.86
CA SER A 293 -8.45 6.65 10.69
C SER A 293 -9.26 6.62 9.40
N VAL A 294 -10.33 5.83 9.34
CA VAL A 294 -11.24 5.77 8.18
C VAL A 294 -11.92 7.13 7.94
N ALA A 295 -12.39 7.79 9.00
CA ALA A 295 -13.09 9.07 8.92
C ALA A 295 -12.22 10.20 8.35
N VAL A 296 -10.90 10.15 8.56
CA VAL A 296 -9.97 11.13 7.95
C VAL A 296 -9.52 10.73 6.55
N MET A 297 -9.27 9.44 6.33
CA MET A 297 -8.70 8.93 5.07
C MET A 297 -9.73 8.95 3.95
N LEU A 298 -10.95 8.47 4.20
CA LEU A 298 -11.94 8.25 3.14
C LEU A 298 -12.40 9.55 2.45
N PRO A 299 -12.70 10.66 3.16
CA PRO A 299 -13.05 11.92 2.51
C PRO A 299 -11.86 12.57 1.80
N ALA A 300 -10.64 12.39 2.31
CA ALA A 300 -9.43 12.88 1.63
C ALA A 300 -9.20 12.12 0.32
N TYR A 301 -9.35 10.79 0.35
CA TYR A 301 -9.28 9.93 -0.81
C TYR A 301 -10.31 10.32 -1.87
N ARG A 302 -11.60 10.40 -1.50
CA ARG A 302 -12.72 10.64 -2.44
C ARG A 302 -12.69 12.00 -3.12
N ARG A 303 -12.07 13.01 -2.50
CA ARG A 303 -11.93 14.36 -3.08
C ARG A 303 -10.76 14.47 -4.06
N ALA A 304 -9.86 13.49 -4.06
CA ALA A 304 -8.69 13.53 -4.92
C ALA A 304 -9.08 13.28 -6.39
N PRO A 305 -8.34 13.89 -7.35
CA PRO A 305 -8.69 13.83 -8.76
C PRO A 305 -8.42 12.47 -9.41
N SER A 306 -7.60 11.61 -8.79
CA SER A 306 -7.32 10.25 -9.25
C SER A 306 -7.20 9.28 -8.06
N PRO A 307 -7.37 7.96 -8.27
CA PRO A 307 -7.13 6.96 -7.23
C PRO A 307 -5.73 7.05 -6.60
N ALA A 308 -4.70 7.33 -7.40
CA ALA A 308 -3.32 7.45 -6.96
C ALA A 308 -3.11 8.68 -6.06
N ASP A 309 -3.67 9.83 -6.46
CA ASP A 309 -3.71 11.03 -5.62
C ASP A 309 -4.53 10.81 -4.36
N GLY A 310 -5.57 9.99 -4.44
CA GLY A 310 -6.42 9.59 -3.33
C GLY A 310 -5.63 8.86 -2.25
N VAL A 311 -4.78 7.91 -2.62
CA VAL A 311 -3.90 7.20 -1.67
C VAL A 311 -2.97 8.18 -0.96
N ARG A 312 -2.33 9.08 -1.71
CA ARG A 312 -1.44 10.10 -1.14
C ARG A 312 -2.18 11.06 -0.22
N ALA A 313 -3.37 11.51 -0.61
CA ALA A 313 -4.22 12.38 0.20
C ALA A 313 -4.69 11.69 1.48
N ALA A 314 -5.03 10.40 1.41
CA ALA A 314 -5.42 9.60 2.56
C ALA A 314 -4.27 9.47 3.57
N PHE A 315 -3.05 9.12 3.12
CA PHE A 315 -1.89 9.09 4.01
C PHE A 315 -1.52 10.47 4.57
N SER A 316 -1.64 11.52 3.77
CA SER A 316 -1.42 12.90 4.24
C SER A 316 -2.38 13.25 5.38
N ALA A 317 -3.66 12.86 5.25
CA ALA A 317 -4.68 13.08 6.25
C ALA A 317 -4.45 12.23 7.52
N LEU A 318 -4.11 10.94 7.34
CA LEU A 318 -3.79 10.03 8.45
C LEU A 318 -2.59 10.52 9.24
N PHE A 319 -1.43 10.67 8.60
CA PHE A 319 -0.20 11.07 9.30
C PHE A 319 -0.27 12.51 9.83
N GLY A 320 -1.02 13.40 9.16
CA GLY A 320 -1.32 14.72 9.71
C GLY A 320 -2.13 14.66 11.01
N MET A 321 -3.13 13.78 11.08
CA MET A 321 -3.89 13.56 12.32
C MET A 321 -2.99 12.98 13.41
N LEU A 322 -2.22 11.93 13.11
CA LEU A 322 -1.33 11.28 14.08
C LEU A 322 -0.26 12.24 14.62
N ALA A 323 0.31 13.08 13.76
CA ALA A 323 1.23 14.14 14.17
C ALA A 323 0.59 15.17 15.12
N SER A 324 -0.70 15.44 14.97
CA SER A 324 -1.46 16.34 15.85
C SER A 324 -1.97 15.66 17.12
N ARG A 325 -1.99 14.32 17.19
CA ARG A 325 -2.51 13.50 18.29
C ARG A 325 -1.49 12.42 18.68
N PRO A 326 -0.40 12.78 19.37
CA PRO A 326 0.68 11.85 19.68
C PRO A 326 0.23 10.65 20.53
N ASN A 327 -0.76 10.80 21.40
CA ASN A 327 -1.29 9.69 22.21
C ASN A 327 -2.02 8.66 21.34
N LEU A 328 -2.80 9.13 20.35
CA LEU A 328 -3.44 8.27 19.36
C LEU A 328 -2.41 7.60 18.43
N ALA A 329 -1.37 8.33 18.03
CA ALA A 329 -0.26 7.77 17.26
C ALA A 329 0.44 6.65 18.01
N HIS A 330 0.71 6.85 19.30
CA HIS A 330 1.30 5.84 20.17
C HIS A 330 0.39 4.62 20.31
N LEU A 331 -0.91 4.79 20.58
CA LEU A 331 -1.87 3.68 20.64
C LEU A 331 -1.85 2.84 19.36
N LEU A 332 -1.99 3.47 18.19
CA LEU A 332 -2.11 2.77 16.90
C LEU A 332 -0.81 2.05 16.50
N LEU A 333 0.35 2.69 16.67
CA LEU A 333 1.62 2.23 16.13
C LEU A 333 2.45 1.41 17.13
N ALA A 334 2.30 1.65 18.43
CA ALA A 334 3.06 0.96 19.49
C ALA A 334 2.13 0.22 20.47
N GLY A 335 1.17 0.93 21.07
CA GLY A 335 0.31 0.45 22.15
C GLY A 335 -0.55 -0.77 21.81
N THR A 336 -0.88 -1.00 20.53
CA THR A 336 -1.58 -2.23 20.11
C THR A 336 -0.77 -3.51 20.36
N ARG A 337 0.57 -3.44 20.31
CA ARG A 337 1.44 -4.58 20.66
C ARG A 337 1.44 -4.82 22.17
N GLU A 338 1.44 -3.75 22.94
CA GLU A 338 1.38 -3.73 24.40
C GLU A 338 0.05 -4.30 24.95
N GLY A 339 -1.05 -4.17 24.20
CA GLY A 339 -2.33 -4.79 24.54
C GLY A 339 -2.39 -6.31 24.39
N GLY A 340 -1.30 -6.96 23.98
CA GLY A 340 -1.20 -8.42 23.85
C GLY A 340 -2.05 -9.01 22.73
N ALA A 341 -2.28 -10.32 22.81
CA ALA A 341 -3.00 -11.10 21.79
C ALA A 341 -4.37 -10.51 21.39
N PRO A 342 -5.27 -10.15 22.33
CA PRO A 342 -6.60 -9.63 21.97
C PRO A 342 -6.54 -8.34 21.15
N ALA A 343 -5.66 -7.40 21.52
CA ALA A 343 -5.51 -6.13 20.80
C ALA A 343 -4.92 -6.33 19.40
N LEU A 344 -3.94 -7.24 19.26
CA LEU A 344 -3.33 -7.59 17.98
C LEU A 344 -4.31 -8.27 17.02
N GLU A 345 -5.14 -9.20 17.52
CA GLU A 345 -6.22 -9.84 16.75
C GLU A 345 -7.26 -8.83 16.31
N ARG A 346 -7.68 -7.93 17.21
CA ARG A 346 -8.65 -6.89 16.89
C ARG A 346 -8.12 -5.93 15.83
N ARG A 347 -6.85 -5.52 15.93
CA ARG A 347 -6.18 -4.71 14.91
C ARG A 347 -6.17 -5.42 13.55
N ALA A 348 -5.83 -6.71 13.51
CA ALA A 348 -5.81 -7.47 12.27
C ALA A 348 -7.21 -7.56 11.63
N GLU A 349 -8.26 -7.75 12.43
CA GLU A 349 -9.64 -7.77 11.94
C GLU A 349 -10.10 -6.41 11.40
N VAL A 350 -9.75 -5.32 12.08
CA VAL A 350 -10.00 -3.96 11.62
C VAL A 350 -9.32 -3.68 10.27
N LEU A 351 -8.02 -3.99 10.16
CA LEU A 351 -7.26 -3.71 8.92
C LEU A 351 -7.84 -4.44 7.72
N ARG A 352 -8.31 -5.68 7.92
CA ARG A 352 -8.99 -6.48 6.90
C ARG A 352 -10.26 -5.80 6.37
N GLN A 353 -10.98 -5.05 7.20
CA GLN A 353 -12.18 -4.31 6.78
C GLN A 353 -11.83 -3.06 5.96
N ILE A 354 -10.62 -2.52 6.12
CA ILE A 354 -10.13 -1.33 5.42
C ILE A 354 -9.45 -1.72 4.09
N GLU A 355 -8.93 -2.94 3.97
CA GLU A 355 -8.25 -3.48 2.78
C GLU A 355 -8.94 -3.15 1.44
N PRO A 356 -10.28 -3.30 1.29
CA PRO A 356 -10.95 -3.01 0.01
C PRO A 356 -10.87 -1.54 -0.42
N LEU A 357 -10.69 -0.61 0.54
CA LEU A 357 -10.53 0.83 0.28
C LEU A 357 -9.17 1.16 -0.34
N LEU A 358 -8.18 0.28 -0.19
CA LEU A 358 -6.83 0.45 -0.73
C LEU A 358 -6.64 -0.27 -2.06
N SER A 359 -7.52 -1.24 -2.38
CA SER A 359 -7.56 -1.93 -3.66
C SER A 359 -8.47 -1.24 -4.72
N VAL A 360 -8.76 0.05 -4.55
CA VAL A 360 -9.68 0.81 -5.42
C VAL A 360 -9.04 1.00 -6.80
N GLY A 361 -9.64 0.40 -7.82
CA GLY A 361 -9.17 0.45 -9.22
C GLY A 361 -9.03 -0.92 -9.88
N VAL A 362 -8.95 -2.01 -9.10
CA VAL A 362 -8.89 -3.39 -9.60
C VAL A 362 -10.20 -4.14 -9.30
N PRO A 363 -10.99 -4.55 -10.31
CA PRO A 363 -12.25 -5.27 -10.11
C PRO A 363 -12.06 -6.56 -9.29
N ALA A 364 -12.98 -6.85 -8.36
CA ALA A 364 -12.87 -7.97 -7.42
C ALA A 364 -12.68 -9.35 -8.09
N HIS A 365 -13.19 -9.54 -9.32
CA HIS A 365 -13.07 -10.77 -10.09
C HIS A 365 -11.75 -10.90 -10.87
N GLN A 366 -10.92 -9.86 -10.87
CA GLN A 366 -9.59 -9.80 -11.50
C GLN A 366 -8.48 -9.68 -10.45
N ARG A 367 -8.79 -9.89 -9.16
CA ARG A 367 -7.77 -9.86 -8.10
C ARG A 367 -7.13 -11.25 -7.97
N PRO A 368 -5.92 -11.49 -8.50
CA PRO A 368 -5.20 -12.72 -8.19
C PRO A 368 -4.97 -12.85 -6.68
N VAL A 369 -4.78 -14.10 -6.21
CA VAL A 369 -4.51 -14.41 -4.79
C VAL A 369 -3.32 -13.61 -4.24
N SER A 370 -2.35 -13.29 -5.10
CA SER A 370 -1.22 -12.41 -4.84
C SER A 370 -1.61 -11.01 -4.34
N ILE A 371 -2.76 -10.45 -4.72
CA ILE A 371 -3.21 -9.12 -4.29
C ILE A 371 -3.65 -9.10 -2.82
N ARG A 372 -4.17 -10.20 -2.27
CA ARG A 372 -4.56 -10.29 -0.86
C ARG A 372 -3.33 -10.34 0.05
N VAL A 373 -2.35 -11.18 -0.32
CA VAL A 373 -1.05 -11.24 0.37
C VAL A 373 -0.35 -9.88 0.27
N ALA A 374 -0.34 -9.26 -0.91
CA ALA A 374 0.22 -7.94 -1.11
C ALA A 374 -0.46 -6.87 -0.22
N SER A 375 -1.78 -6.86 -0.15
CA SER A 375 -2.51 -5.85 0.63
C SER A 375 -2.30 -6.01 2.14
N GLU A 376 -2.33 -7.24 2.66
CA GLU A 376 -1.96 -7.55 4.05
C GLU A 376 -0.50 -7.16 4.33
N ALA A 377 0.42 -7.54 3.44
CA ALA A 377 1.85 -7.26 3.58
C ALA A 377 2.12 -5.75 3.62
N VAL A 378 1.60 -5.00 2.65
CA VAL A 378 1.87 -3.56 2.55
C VAL A 378 1.24 -2.78 3.70
N LEU A 379 0.03 -3.14 4.14
CA LEU A 379 -0.59 -2.50 5.31
C LEU A 379 0.24 -2.70 6.59
N ASN A 380 0.69 -3.94 6.83
CA ASN A 380 1.54 -4.23 7.98
C ASN A 380 2.92 -3.57 7.86
N ALA A 381 3.46 -3.49 6.65
CA ALA A 381 4.70 -2.77 6.36
C ALA A 381 4.58 -1.28 6.70
N VAL A 382 3.48 -0.62 6.31
CA VAL A 382 3.23 0.79 6.61
C VAL A 382 3.09 1.04 8.11
N LEU A 383 2.44 0.13 8.85
CA LEU A 383 2.34 0.23 10.31
C LEU A 383 3.71 0.10 10.99
N GLU A 384 4.54 -0.84 10.54
CA GLU A 384 5.89 -1.01 11.09
C GLU A 384 6.78 0.20 10.80
N VAL A 385 6.75 0.71 9.57
CA VAL A 385 7.47 1.94 9.19
C VAL A 385 7.01 3.14 10.04
N GLY A 386 5.71 3.26 10.27
CA GLY A 386 5.14 4.28 11.15
C GLY A 386 5.62 4.12 12.60
N ALA A 387 5.61 2.90 13.13
CA ALA A 387 6.07 2.59 14.48
C ALA A 387 7.55 2.91 14.66
N ARG A 388 8.41 2.51 13.71
CA ARG A 388 9.84 2.85 13.69
C ARG A 388 10.04 4.37 13.68
N ARG A 389 9.35 5.09 12.80
CA ARG A 389 9.46 6.56 12.72
C ARG A 389 9.00 7.25 14.01
N LEU A 390 7.94 6.74 14.64
CA LEU A 390 7.46 7.26 15.92
C LEU A 390 8.52 7.08 17.02
N ALA A 391 9.14 5.91 17.10
CA ALA A 391 10.19 5.63 18.08
C ALA A 391 11.44 6.50 17.86
N ASP A 392 11.86 6.66 16.61
CA ASP A 392 13.11 7.36 16.28
C ASP A 392 12.98 8.89 16.32
N SER A 393 11.81 9.44 16.02
CA SER A 393 11.65 10.87 15.73
C SER A 393 10.33 11.50 16.18
N GLY A 394 9.48 10.77 16.91
CA GLY A 394 8.21 11.27 17.42
C GLY A 394 7.11 11.39 16.36
N ALA A 395 5.90 11.72 16.82
CA ALA A 395 4.71 11.75 15.98
C ALA A 395 4.75 12.87 14.91
N GLU A 396 5.44 13.97 15.21
CA GLU A 396 5.63 15.11 14.28
C GLU A 396 6.39 14.74 13.00
N ALA A 397 7.15 13.65 13.02
CA ALA A 397 7.93 13.18 11.87
C ALA A 397 7.15 12.25 10.94
N LEU A 398 5.97 11.78 11.36
CA LEU A 398 5.12 10.87 10.59
C LEU A 398 4.67 11.42 9.22
N PRO A 399 4.34 12.73 9.06
CA PRO A 399 3.98 13.28 7.74
C PRO A 399 5.09 13.13 6.70
N GLY A 400 6.36 13.01 7.11
CA GLY A 400 7.48 12.74 6.22
C GLY A 400 7.42 11.36 5.55
N LEU A 401 6.61 10.42 6.06
CA LEU A 401 6.41 9.08 5.51
C LEU A 401 5.41 9.04 4.35
N VAL A 402 4.64 10.12 4.12
CA VAL A 402 3.60 10.16 3.08
C VAL A 402 4.11 9.67 1.72
N PRO A 403 5.26 10.15 1.17
CA PRO A 403 5.72 9.70 -0.14
C PRO A 403 6.01 8.20 -0.18
N ILE A 404 6.77 7.67 0.79
CA ILE A 404 7.20 6.27 0.75
C ILE A 404 6.04 5.30 1.03
N CYS A 405 5.16 5.60 1.97
CA CYS A 405 3.97 4.77 2.21
C CYS A 405 2.99 4.81 1.03
N SER A 406 2.86 5.96 0.35
CA SER A 406 2.06 6.05 -0.88
C SER A 406 2.68 5.22 -2.01
N PHE A 407 4.00 5.29 -2.19
CA PHE A 407 4.72 4.46 -3.15
C PHE A 407 4.50 2.98 -2.89
N MET A 408 4.65 2.54 -1.63
CA MET A 408 4.51 1.14 -1.24
C MET A 408 3.13 0.55 -1.56
N ILE A 409 2.07 1.35 -1.44
CA ILE A 409 0.70 0.95 -1.82
C ILE A 409 0.48 0.96 -3.33
N LEU A 410 1.05 1.92 -4.04
CA LEU A 410 0.76 2.16 -5.47
C LEU A 410 1.61 1.32 -6.42
N ALA A 411 2.86 1.02 -6.06
CA ALA A 411 3.81 0.34 -6.94
C ALA A 411 3.35 -1.05 -7.40
N PRO A 412 2.74 -1.91 -6.56
CA PRO A 412 2.21 -3.20 -7.02
C PRO A 412 1.11 -3.10 -8.08
N VAL A 413 0.46 -1.93 -8.20
CA VAL A 413 -0.68 -1.72 -9.12
C VAL A 413 -0.28 -0.90 -10.34
N LEU A 414 0.56 0.13 -10.16
CA LEU A 414 0.91 1.08 -11.22
C LEU A 414 2.32 0.84 -11.81
N GLY A 415 3.10 -0.04 -11.19
CA GLY A 415 4.52 -0.17 -11.47
C GLY A 415 5.36 0.99 -10.91
N THR A 416 6.68 0.79 -10.93
CA THR A 416 7.68 1.61 -10.24
C THR A 416 7.67 3.09 -10.64
N GLU A 417 7.72 3.40 -11.94
CA GLU A 417 7.82 4.80 -12.39
C GLU A 417 6.56 5.61 -12.06
N GLN A 418 5.38 5.06 -12.36
CA GLN A 418 4.11 5.75 -12.13
C GLN A 418 3.83 5.93 -10.63
N ALA A 419 4.13 4.92 -9.81
CA ALA A 419 4.01 5.01 -8.36
C ALA A 419 4.98 6.04 -7.78
N THR A 420 6.21 6.11 -8.29
CA THR A 420 7.21 7.11 -7.89
C THR A 420 6.71 8.52 -8.19
N ALA A 421 6.15 8.76 -9.38
CA ALA A 421 5.54 10.04 -9.71
C ALA A 421 4.36 10.37 -8.78
N ALA A 422 3.43 9.43 -8.57
CA ALA A 422 2.26 9.62 -7.72
C ALA A 422 2.61 9.93 -6.27
N ALA A 423 3.59 9.22 -5.70
CA ALA A 423 4.11 9.46 -4.36
C ALA A 423 4.67 10.88 -4.17
N GLU A 424 5.33 11.44 -5.19
CA GLU A 424 5.85 12.82 -5.17
C GLU A 424 4.74 13.88 -5.37
N GLY A 425 3.49 13.49 -5.56
CA GLY A 425 2.41 14.40 -5.97
C GLY A 425 2.59 14.91 -7.40
N LYS A 426 3.37 14.19 -8.22
CA LYS A 426 3.57 14.43 -9.65
C LYS A 426 2.88 13.38 -10.52
N GLY A 427 2.31 12.34 -9.92
CA GLY A 427 1.59 11.31 -10.64
C GLY A 427 0.30 11.88 -11.16
N TYR A 428 -0.05 11.45 -12.37
CA TYR A 428 -1.26 11.81 -13.08
C TYR A 428 -1.73 13.25 -12.78
N ARG A 429 -1.05 14.24 -13.38
CA ARG A 429 -1.76 15.48 -13.66
C ARG A 429 -2.90 15.08 -14.58
N LYS A 430 -4.11 15.01 -14.03
CA LYS A 430 -5.33 15.17 -14.83
C LYS A 430 -5.01 16.31 -15.80
N PRO A 431 -5.03 16.13 -17.14
CA PRO A 431 -5.04 17.29 -18.01
C PRO A 431 -6.18 18.16 -17.46
N PRO A 432 -5.93 19.45 -17.19
CA PRO A 432 -6.83 20.25 -16.35
C PRO A 432 -8.27 20.03 -16.81
N PRO A 433 -9.27 19.97 -15.90
CA PRO A 433 -10.69 19.75 -16.25
C PRO A 433 -11.13 20.52 -17.49
N ALA A 434 -10.51 21.69 -17.71
CA ALA A 434 -10.56 22.49 -18.92
C ALA A 434 -10.42 21.73 -20.25
N VAL A 435 -9.56 20.72 -20.42
CA VAL A 435 -9.31 20.08 -21.74
C VAL A 435 -10.46 19.15 -22.12
N ALA A 436 -10.77 18.13 -21.31
CA ALA A 436 -11.91 17.25 -21.57
C ALA A 436 -13.23 18.03 -21.63
N GLU A 437 -13.43 18.99 -20.73
CA GLU A 437 -14.61 19.86 -20.81
C GLU A 437 -14.57 20.81 -22.00
N ALA A 438 -13.41 21.29 -22.46
CA ALA A 438 -13.32 22.09 -23.68
C ALA A 438 -13.70 21.25 -24.90
N VAL A 439 -13.27 19.98 -24.95
CA VAL A 439 -13.65 19.04 -26.01
C VAL A 439 -15.16 18.83 -25.99
N LEU A 440 -15.74 18.49 -24.84
CA LEU A 440 -17.18 18.27 -24.69
C LEU A 440 -17.97 19.55 -24.98
N ARG A 441 -17.50 20.73 -24.56
CA ARG A 441 -18.13 22.03 -24.87
C ARG A 441 -18.07 22.36 -26.36
N ALA A 442 -16.92 22.13 -27.00
CA ALA A 442 -16.76 22.32 -28.43
C ALA A 442 -17.57 21.26 -29.22
N ALA A 443 -17.71 20.06 -28.67
CA ALA A 443 -18.55 19.00 -29.20
C ALA A 443 -20.05 19.27 -29.03
N ALA A 444 -20.46 20.02 -28.01
CA ALA A 444 -21.86 20.41 -27.82
C ALA A 444 -22.31 21.52 -28.80
N GLY A 445 -21.37 22.30 -29.34
CA GLY A 445 -21.63 23.39 -30.29
C GLY A 445 -21.70 22.91 -31.73
N ARG A 446 -22.84 23.12 -32.42
CA ARG A 446 -23.03 22.70 -33.83
C ARG A 446 -21.96 23.23 -34.79
N MET A 447 -21.62 24.52 -34.69
CA MET A 447 -20.62 25.16 -35.55
C MET A 447 -19.20 24.65 -35.26
N SER A 448 -18.90 24.44 -33.98
CA SER A 448 -17.62 23.92 -33.51
C SER A 448 -17.40 22.46 -33.93
N GLN A 449 -18.43 21.59 -33.85
CA GLN A 449 -18.39 20.23 -34.37
C GLN A 449 -18.11 20.17 -35.87
N GLN A 450 -18.73 21.05 -36.66
CA GLN A 450 -18.48 21.11 -38.11
C GLN A 450 -17.01 21.46 -38.40
N LEU A 451 -16.47 22.48 -37.73
CA LEU A 451 -15.07 22.89 -37.90
C LEU A 451 -14.06 21.83 -37.42
N ILE A 452 -14.30 21.20 -36.26
CA ILE A 452 -13.47 20.11 -35.74
C ILE A 452 -13.45 18.92 -36.71
N THR A 453 -14.63 18.54 -37.22
CA THR A 453 -14.77 17.44 -38.18
C THR A 453 -13.98 17.75 -39.45
N THR A 454 -14.08 18.96 -40.01
CA THR A 454 -13.34 19.36 -41.21
C THR A 454 -11.82 19.40 -40.99
N ILE A 455 -11.35 19.86 -39.83
CA ILE A 455 -9.92 19.92 -39.47
C ILE A 455 -9.34 18.52 -39.18
N ALA A 456 -10.16 17.54 -38.79
CA ALA A 456 -9.71 16.17 -38.56
C ALA A 456 -9.09 15.52 -39.81
N GLY A 457 -9.41 16.02 -41.01
CA GLY A 457 -8.79 15.60 -42.28
C GLY A 457 -7.43 16.23 -42.58
N GLY A 458 -6.86 17.01 -41.67
CA GLY A 458 -5.55 17.67 -41.80
C GLY A 458 -5.62 19.20 -41.77
N PRO A 459 -4.47 19.91 -41.78
CA PRO A 459 -4.45 21.35 -41.52
C PRO A 459 -5.12 22.17 -42.63
N LYS A 460 -5.99 23.12 -42.26
CA LYS A 460 -6.80 23.95 -43.18
C LYS A 460 -6.62 25.44 -42.95
N THR A 461 -6.70 26.24 -44.02
CA THR A 461 -6.81 27.70 -43.96
C THR A 461 -8.24 28.14 -43.68
N VAL A 462 -8.42 29.41 -43.28
CA VAL A 462 -9.77 30.00 -43.05
C VAL A 462 -10.65 29.90 -44.31
N ALA A 463 -10.07 30.11 -45.50
CA ALA A 463 -10.79 30.02 -46.76
C ALA A 463 -11.27 28.60 -47.06
N GLU A 464 -10.43 27.59 -46.81
CA GLU A 464 -10.81 26.18 -46.96
C GLU A 464 -11.87 25.76 -45.93
N LEU A 465 -11.85 26.36 -44.73
CA LEU A 465 -12.87 26.11 -43.70
C LEU A 465 -14.20 26.80 -44.05
N GLU A 466 -14.18 27.98 -44.66
CA GLU A 466 -15.37 28.68 -45.18
C GLU A 466 -16.00 27.93 -46.38
N GLU A 467 -15.19 27.33 -47.23
CA GLU A 467 -15.70 26.51 -48.35
C GLU A 467 -16.32 25.20 -47.84
N ALA A 468 -15.75 24.61 -46.79
CA ALA A 468 -16.14 23.30 -46.26
C ALA A 468 -17.18 23.34 -45.13
N SER A 469 -17.38 24.48 -44.49
CA SER A 469 -18.42 24.72 -43.49
C SER A 469 -19.30 25.82 -44.05
N SER A 470 -20.62 25.64 -44.12
CA SER A 470 -21.58 26.60 -44.69
C SER A 470 -21.73 27.89 -43.86
N LEU A 471 -20.65 28.32 -43.23
CA LEU A 471 -20.44 29.44 -42.34
C LEU A 471 -19.77 30.59 -43.10
N SER A 472 -20.10 31.82 -42.76
CA SER A 472 -19.38 33.00 -43.28
C SER A 472 -17.95 33.10 -42.71
N ALA A 473 -17.05 33.78 -43.43
CA ALA A 473 -15.70 34.10 -42.95
C ALA A 473 -15.66 34.66 -41.50
N ALA A 474 -16.63 35.50 -41.14
CA ALA A 474 -16.73 36.08 -39.80
C ALA A 474 -17.05 35.02 -38.72
N GLN A 475 -17.93 34.07 -39.03
CA GLN A 475 -18.30 32.96 -38.15
C GLN A 475 -17.15 31.95 -37.99
N VAL A 476 -16.45 31.64 -39.08
CA VAL A 476 -15.27 30.77 -39.06
C VAL A 476 -14.16 31.39 -38.21
N ALA A 477 -13.87 32.67 -38.40
CA ALA A 477 -12.83 33.37 -37.64
C ALA A 477 -13.16 33.46 -36.13
N ASP A 478 -14.43 33.62 -35.77
CA ASP A 478 -14.85 33.66 -34.37
C ASP A 478 -14.74 32.30 -33.67
N GLN A 479 -15.11 31.24 -34.38
CA GLN A 479 -14.97 29.89 -33.86
C GLN A 479 -13.52 29.43 -33.79
N ILE A 480 -12.67 29.82 -34.75
CA ILE A 480 -11.22 29.55 -34.67
C ILE A 480 -10.63 30.18 -33.40
N ARG A 481 -10.93 31.46 -33.12
CA ARG A 481 -10.47 32.12 -31.89
C ARG A 481 -10.93 31.39 -30.63
N THR A 482 -12.19 30.93 -30.63
CA THR A 482 -12.77 30.21 -29.50
C THR A 482 -12.09 28.84 -29.29
N LEU A 483 -11.93 28.07 -30.36
CA LEU A 483 -11.33 26.74 -30.32
C LEU A 483 -9.82 26.79 -30.01
N GLU A 484 -9.11 27.79 -30.53
CA GLU A 484 -7.69 28.04 -30.23
C GLU A 484 -7.49 28.46 -28.78
N ALA A 485 -8.32 29.37 -28.25
CA ALA A 485 -8.28 29.77 -26.84
C ALA A 485 -8.62 28.61 -25.88
N GLN A 486 -9.37 27.62 -26.37
CA GLN A 486 -9.71 26.39 -25.64
C GLN A 486 -8.67 25.27 -25.82
N GLY A 487 -7.65 25.46 -26.67
CA GLY A 487 -6.62 24.47 -26.95
C GLY A 487 -7.11 23.26 -27.76
N VAL A 488 -8.19 23.41 -28.53
CA VAL A 488 -8.78 22.37 -29.39
C VAL A 488 -8.10 22.31 -30.76
N ILE A 489 -7.68 23.47 -31.26
CA ILE A 489 -6.95 23.64 -32.52
C ILE A 489 -5.71 24.48 -32.29
N ALA A 490 -4.70 24.30 -33.14
CA ALA A 490 -3.46 25.06 -33.11
C ALA A 490 -3.19 25.71 -34.47
N ALA A 491 -2.72 26.95 -34.46
CA ALA A 491 -2.17 27.60 -35.64
C ALA A 491 -0.80 26.99 -35.99
N LEU A 492 -0.62 26.67 -37.26
CA LEU A 492 0.61 26.21 -37.88
C LEU A 492 1.17 27.30 -38.79
N GLU A 493 2.48 27.23 -39.00
CA GLU A 493 3.17 28.10 -39.95
C GLU A 493 2.55 28.00 -41.36
N PRO A 494 2.48 29.11 -42.11
CA PRO A 494 1.98 29.11 -43.48
C PRO A 494 2.77 28.14 -44.37
N ALA A 495 2.07 27.49 -45.29
CA ALA A 495 2.73 26.64 -46.28
C ALA A 495 3.70 27.48 -47.15
N PRO A 496 4.80 26.89 -47.68
CA PRO A 496 5.74 27.60 -48.54
C PRO A 496 5.01 28.26 -49.72
N GLY A 497 5.08 29.59 -49.82
CA GLY A 497 4.41 30.38 -50.87
C GLY A 497 3.04 30.98 -50.48
N SER A 498 2.55 30.75 -49.26
CA SER A 498 1.34 31.37 -48.70
C SER A 498 1.66 32.24 -47.49
N ARG A 499 0.86 33.29 -47.26
CA ARG A 499 0.89 34.10 -46.03
C ARG A 499 -0.24 33.75 -45.06
N ALA A 500 -1.16 32.87 -45.45
CA ALA A 500 -2.31 32.52 -44.63
C ALA A 500 -1.92 31.45 -43.59
N PRO A 501 -2.24 31.64 -42.30
CA PRO A 501 -2.05 30.60 -41.29
C PRO A 501 -2.94 29.40 -41.60
N ARG A 502 -2.44 28.21 -41.24
CA ARG A 502 -3.20 26.96 -41.31
C ARG A 502 -3.53 26.53 -39.89
N TYR A 503 -4.69 25.94 -39.69
CA TYR A 503 -5.14 25.44 -38.39
C TYR A 503 -5.24 23.93 -38.46
N ALA A 504 -4.65 23.26 -37.48
CA ALA A 504 -4.74 21.82 -37.30
C ALA A 504 -5.41 21.50 -35.97
N SER A 505 -5.84 20.25 -35.82
CA SER A 505 -6.19 19.72 -34.50
C SER A 505 -4.98 19.91 -33.59
N ALA A 506 -5.18 20.50 -32.41
CA ALA A 506 -4.13 20.60 -31.40
C ALA A 506 -3.82 19.24 -30.76
N TRP A 507 -4.71 18.26 -30.97
CA TRP A 507 -4.55 16.90 -30.47
C TRP A 507 -4.06 16.01 -31.60
N ALA A 508 -2.92 15.38 -31.33
CA ALA A 508 -2.19 14.60 -32.30
C ALA A 508 -3.00 13.38 -32.75
N ARG A 509 -3.08 13.23 -34.07
CA ARG A 509 -3.13 11.90 -34.69
C ARG A 509 -1.82 11.21 -34.29
N LEU A 510 -1.90 10.01 -33.73
CA LEU A 510 -0.72 9.15 -33.58
C LEU A 510 -0.83 8.07 -34.65
N SER A 511 -0.54 8.44 -35.91
CA SER A 511 -0.25 7.42 -36.92
C SER A 511 1.07 6.72 -36.59
N THR A 512 1.31 5.55 -37.19
CA THR A 512 2.58 4.82 -37.05
C THR A 512 3.77 5.71 -37.44
N LYS A 513 3.58 6.56 -38.45
CA LYS A 513 4.57 7.52 -38.94
C LYS A 513 4.87 8.64 -37.94
N GLU A 514 3.85 9.30 -37.40
CA GLU A 514 4.01 10.39 -36.42
C GLU A 514 4.59 9.86 -35.10
N SER A 515 4.13 8.68 -34.65
CA SER A 515 4.63 8.00 -33.45
C SER A 515 6.12 7.68 -33.51
N GLY A 516 6.64 7.30 -34.70
CA GLY A 516 8.05 6.98 -34.93
C GLY A 516 9.01 8.17 -34.82
N GLU A 517 8.50 9.39 -34.98
CA GLU A 517 9.29 10.64 -34.90
C GLU A 517 9.32 11.22 -33.46
N MET A 518 8.57 10.63 -32.53
CA MET A 518 8.38 11.13 -31.17
C MET A 518 9.16 10.32 -30.13
N THR A 519 9.45 10.94 -28.99
CA THR A 519 9.95 10.22 -27.82
C THR A 519 8.85 9.43 -27.12
N ARG A 520 9.22 8.40 -26.35
CA ARG A 520 8.27 7.61 -25.55
C ARG A 520 7.46 8.48 -24.57
N ALA A 521 8.10 9.43 -23.91
CA ALA A 521 7.44 10.32 -22.94
C ALA A 521 6.40 11.24 -23.61
N GLU A 522 6.69 11.74 -24.81
CA GLU A 522 5.72 12.54 -25.59
C GLU A 522 4.51 11.69 -26.01
N ARG A 523 4.74 10.45 -26.46
CA ARG A 523 3.65 9.51 -26.79
C ARG A 523 2.78 9.16 -25.58
N GLU A 524 3.38 8.98 -24.42
CA GLU A 524 2.66 8.66 -23.17
C GLU A 524 1.74 9.79 -22.74
N VAL A 525 2.20 11.05 -22.79
CA VAL A 525 1.37 12.23 -22.46
C VAL A 525 0.15 12.30 -23.39
N ILE A 526 0.36 12.16 -24.70
CA ILE A 526 -0.72 12.21 -25.69
C ILE A 526 -1.69 11.05 -25.50
N SER A 527 -1.20 9.83 -25.27
CA SER A 527 -2.04 8.64 -25.07
C SER A 527 -2.95 8.80 -23.83
N LEU A 528 -2.46 9.43 -22.76
CA LEU A 528 -3.25 9.70 -21.56
C LEU A 528 -4.34 10.74 -21.81
N GLU A 529 -4.06 11.78 -22.60
CA GLU A 529 -5.04 12.80 -22.96
C GLU A 529 -6.14 12.22 -23.87
N VAL A 530 -5.76 11.50 -24.93
CA VAL A 530 -6.69 10.86 -25.86
C VAL A 530 -7.57 9.84 -25.15
N GLY A 531 -7.01 9.00 -24.27
CA GLY A 531 -7.78 8.02 -23.51
C GLY A 531 -8.87 8.62 -22.61
N GLN A 532 -8.65 9.82 -22.05
CA GLN A 532 -9.66 10.51 -21.25
C GLN A 532 -10.80 11.08 -22.10
N VAL A 533 -10.48 11.67 -23.25
CA VAL A 533 -11.49 12.19 -24.17
C VAL A 533 -12.38 11.04 -24.65
N ILE A 534 -11.78 9.92 -25.06
CA ILE A 534 -12.49 8.71 -25.45
C ILE A 534 -13.46 8.26 -24.35
N LYS A 535 -12.98 8.19 -23.10
CA LYS A 535 -13.81 7.80 -21.97
C LYS A 535 -14.98 8.76 -21.75
N ALA A 536 -14.71 10.07 -21.80
CA ALA A 536 -15.72 11.11 -21.58
C ALA A 536 -16.80 11.12 -22.67
N GLU A 537 -16.42 10.98 -23.94
CA GLU A 537 -17.36 10.90 -25.07
C GLU A 537 -18.22 9.63 -25.01
N VAL A 538 -17.65 8.50 -24.60
CA VAL A 538 -18.40 7.26 -24.39
C VAL A 538 -19.41 7.42 -23.24
N GLU A 539 -18.98 8.01 -22.11
CA GLU A 539 -19.87 8.29 -20.96
C GLU A 539 -20.99 9.27 -21.34
N GLU A 540 -20.70 10.34 -22.08
CA GLU A 540 -21.70 11.28 -22.58
C GLU A 540 -22.72 10.60 -23.52
N ALA A 541 -22.25 9.76 -24.45
CA ALA A 541 -23.14 9.02 -25.35
C ALA A 541 -24.06 8.04 -24.61
N PHE A 542 -23.59 7.41 -23.52
CA PHE A 542 -24.44 6.62 -22.63
C PHE A 542 -25.47 7.49 -21.91
N GLN A 543 -25.06 8.63 -21.36
CA GLN A 543 -25.97 9.56 -20.66
C GLN A 543 -27.03 10.15 -21.59
N ALA A 544 -26.66 10.46 -22.83
CA ALA A 544 -27.56 10.95 -23.87
C ALA A 544 -28.43 9.85 -24.50
N GLY A 545 -28.21 8.57 -24.17
CA GLY A 545 -28.92 7.44 -24.75
C GLY A 545 -28.63 7.19 -26.23
N THR A 546 -27.53 7.76 -26.76
CA THR A 546 -27.15 7.66 -28.18
C THR A 546 -26.18 6.51 -28.46
N PHE A 547 -25.53 5.96 -27.43
CA PHE A 547 -24.48 4.94 -27.57
C PHE A 547 -24.94 3.69 -28.33
N ASP A 548 -26.15 3.20 -28.03
CA ASP A 548 -26.77 2.02 -28.66
C ASP A 548 -27.95 2.39 -29.58
N ALA A 549 -28.07 3.66 -29.99
CA ALA A 549 -29.20 4.13 -30.80
C ALA A 549 -29.21 3.58 -32.23
N ARG A 550 -28.08 3.04 -32.72
CA ARG A 550 -27.91 2.50 -34.07
C ARG A 550 -27.66 0.99 -34.02
N ALA A 551 -28.46 0.24 -34.79
CA ALA A 551 -28.35 -1.22 -34.89
C ALA A 551 -27.11 -1.68 -35.67
N ASP A 552 -26.50 -0.82 -36.48
CA ASP A 552 -25.30 -1.08 -37.28
C ASP A 552 -24.00 -0.66 -36.58
N ARG A 553 -24.04 -0.42 -35.27
CA ARG A 553 -22.88 -0.09 -34.45
C ARG A 553 -22.09 -1.35 -34.06
N SER A 554 -20.76 -1.28 -34.19
CA SER A 554 -19.84 -2.36 -33.82
C SER A 554 -19.03 -2.04 -32.56
N LEU A 555 -18.87 -3.01 -31.67
CA LEU A 555 -17.94 -2.98 -30.53
C LEU A 555 -17.24 -4.33 -30.41
N ILE A 556 -15.94 -4.34 -30.64
CA ILE A 556 -15.16 -5.57 -30.73
C ILE A 556 -13.97 -5.45 -29.78
N ARG A 557 -13.83 -6.43 -28.89
CA ARG A 557 -12.62 -6.64 -28.08
C ARG A 557 -12.04 -7.99 -28.46
N LEU A 558 -10.88 -7.98 -29.13
CA LEU A 558 -10.25 -9.18 -29.69
C LEU A 558 -8.84 -9.34 -29.12
N PRO A 559 -8.58 -10.35 -28.27
CA PRO A 559 -7.22 -10.72 -27.87
C PRO A 559 -6.46 -11.33 -29.05
N MET A 560 -5.20 -10.96 -29.25
CA MET A 560 -4.35 -11.42 -30.35
C MET A 560 -2.93 -11.72 -29.85
N ARG A 561 -2.27 -12.72 -30.46
CA ARG A 561 -0.84 -12.98 -30.29
C ARG A 561 -0.17 -12.74 -31.64
N LEU A 562 0.76 -11.80 -31.69
CA LEU A 562 1.41 -11.34 -32.91
C LEU A 562 2.93 -11.44 -32.74
N ASP A 563 3.63 -11.72 -33.84
CA ASP A 563 5.06 -11.45 -33.96
C ASP A 563 5.27 -10.02 -34.49
N ASP A 564 6.53 -9.58 -34.63
CA ASP A 564 6.86 -8.22 -35.10
C ASP A 564 6.30 -7.93 -36.50
N GLN A 565 6.28 -8.95 -37.37
CA GLN A 565 5.71 -8.84 -38.71
C GLN A 565 4.18 -8.64 -38.64
N GLY A 566 3.49 -9.48 -37.88
CA GLY A 566 2.04 -9.38 -37.67
C GLY A 566 1.64 -8.07 -36.97
N TRP A 567 2.46 -7.56 -36.06
CA TRP A 567 2.27 -6.23 -35.45
C TRP A 567 2.34 -5.11 -36.49
N SER A 568 3.33 -5.18 -37.38
CA SER A 568 3.52 -4.21 -38.46
C SER A 568 2.38 -4.26 -39.48
N GLU A 569 1.96 -5.47 -39.90
CA GLU A 569 0.83 -5.68 -40.82
C GLU A 569 -0.48 -5.15 -40.22
N LEU A 570 -0.75 -5.43 -38.94
CA LEU A 570 -1.93 -4.92 -38.25
C LEU A 570 -1.91 -3.39 -38.13
N SER A 571 -0.77 -2.82 -37.78
CA SER A 571 -0.61 -1.36 -37.66
C SER A 571 -0.86 -0.67 -39.01
N GLN A 572 -0.33 -1.21 -40.10
CA GLN A 572 -0.58 -0.70 -41.46
C GLN A 572 -2.07 -0.77 -41.83
N HIS A 573 -2.75 -1.87 -41.54
CA HIS A 573 -4.17 -1.99 -41.83
C HIS A 573 -5.05 -1.01 -41.03
N LEU A 574 -4.65 -0.66 -39.81
CA LEU A 574 -5.32 0.37 -39.02
C LEU A 574 -5.11 1.76 -39.62
N ASP A 575 -3.91 2.06 -40.10
CA ASP A 575 -3.62 3.30 -40.84
C ASP A 575 -4.46 3.38 -42.13
N ASP A 576 -4.52 2.30 -42.92
CA ASP A 576 -5.34 2.22 -44.14
C ASP A 576 -6.85 2.38 -43.85
N SER A 577 -7.31 1.81 -42.74
CA SER A 577 -8.71 1.92 -42.29
C SER A 577 -9.05 3.35 -41.87
N LEU A 578 -8.13 4.04 -41.21
CA LEU A 578 -8.27 5.45 -40.86
C LEU A 578 -8.32 6.32 -42.12
N ASP A 579 -7.43 6.11 -43.09
CA ASP A 579 -7.44 6.85 -44.35
C ASP A 579 -8.74 6.62 -45.14
N THR A 580 -9.25 5.39 -45.13
CA THR A 580 -10.56 5.06 -45.70
C THR A 580 -11.70 5.80 -44.99
N ALA A 581 -11.66 5.89 -43.66
CA ALA A 581 -12.66 6.61 -42.88
C ALA A 581 -12.66 8.12 -43.18
N LEU A 582 -11.48 8.73 -43.30
CA LEU A 582 -11.33 10.13 -43.69
C LEU A 582 -11.89 10.40 -45.09
N GLU A 583 -11.66 9.48 -46.03
CA GLU A 583 -12.22 9.57 -47.39
C GLU A 583 -13.74 9.39 -47.42
N ILE A 584 -14.30 8.52 -46.57
CA ILE A 584 -15.76 8.41 -46.37
C ILE A 584 -16.31 9.73 -45.83
N GLN A 585 -15.66 10.32 -44.82
CA GLN A 585 -16.05 11.58 -44.22
C GLN A 585 -16.03 12.73 -45.23
N ARG A 586 -14.98 12.83 -46.05
CA ARG A 586 -14.88 13.82 -47.14
C ARG A 586 -16.06 13.71 -48.10
N ARG A 587 -16.30 12.51 -48.63
CA ARG A 587 -17.43 12.25 -49.56
C ARG A 587 -18.79 12.49 -48.91
N ALA A 588 -18.94 12.21 -47.61
CA ALA A 588 -20.17 12.47 -46.88
C ALA A 588 -20.41 13.98 -46.70
N SER A 589 -19.36 14.74 -46.39
CA SER A 589 -19.41 16.20 -46.24
C SER A 589 -19.83 16.87 -47.55
N GLU A 590 -19.26 16.44 -48.68
CA GLU A 590 -19.64 16.94 -50.02
C GLU A 590 -21.13 16.70 -50.33
N ARG A 591 -21.66 15.52 -49.99
CA ARG A 591 -23.08 15.20 -50.18
C ARG A 591 -23.99 16.05 -49.29
N LEU A 592 -23.61 16.26 -48.02
CA LEU A 592 -24.38 17.07 -47.07
C LEU A 592 -24.41 18.56 -47.48
N LEU A 593 -23.31 19.08 -48.00
CA LEU A 593 -23.25 20.45 -48.54
C LEU A 593 -24.10 20.61 -49.79
N ALA A 594 -24.07 19.65 -50.71
CA ALA A 594 -24.88 19.67 -51.94
C ALA A 594 -26.39 19.52 -51.68
N GLY A 595 -26.78 18.85 -50.57
CA GLY A 595 -28.17 18.61 -50.20
C GLY A 595 -28.91 19.80 -49.55
N GLY A 596 -28.22 20.91 -49.29
CA GLY A 596 -28.82 22.13 -48.73
C GLY A 596 -29.11 22.10 -47.22
N ASP A 597 -28.89 20.97 -46.55
CA ASP A 597 -28.99 20.84 -45.09
C ASP A 597 -27.75 20.13 -44.53
N ALA A 598 -26.67 20.89 -44.38
CA ALA A 598 -25.44 20.44 -43.74
C ALA A 598 -25.63 20.01 -42.27
N ALA A 599 -26.80 20.27 -41.67
CA ALA A 599 -27.12 19.94 -40.28
C ALA A 599 -27.86 18.59 -40.11
N ALA A 600 -28.24 17.91 -41.20
CA ALA A 600 -28.91 16.60 -41.16
C ALA A 600 -27.96 15.40 -40.95
N GLY A 601 -26.65 15.64 -40.85
CA GLY A 601 -25.63 14.60 -40.66
C GLY A 601 -25.64 13.98 -39.27
N THR A 602 -25.36 12.67 -39.18
CA THR A 602 -25.10 12.00 -37.90
C THR A 602 -23.63 12.13 -37.53
N TYR A 603 -23.34 12.65 -36.34
CA TYR A 603 -21.98 12.68 -35.80
C TYR A 603 -21.62 11.29 -35.24
N GLY A 604 -20.49 10.76 -35.71
CA GLY A 604 -19.91 9.51 -35.22
C GLY A 604 -18.55 9.74 -34.58
N ARG A 605 -18.11 8.77 -33.78
CA ARG A 605 -16.74 8.66 -33.27
C ARG A 605 -16.17 7.32 -33.68
N LEU A 606 -14.95 7.34 -34.23
CA LEU A 606 -14.23 6.15 -34.65
C LEU A 606 -13.05 5.94 -33.71
N LEU A 607 -12.96 4.74 -33.14
CA LEU A 607 -11.93 4.40 -32.18
C LEU A 607 -11.29 3.07 -32.56
N PHE A 608 -9.98 3.10 -32.81
CA PHE A 608 -9.14 1.91 -32.91
C PHE A 608 -7.89 2.14 -32.07
N ALA A 609 -7.46 1.13 -31.33
CA ALA A 609 -6.24 1.17 -30.55
C ALA A 609 -5.57 -0.21 -30.58
N THR A 610 -4.28 -0.23 -30.90
CA THR A 610 -3.39 -1.37 -30.72
C THR A 610 -2.33 -0.99 -29.70
N PHE A 611 -2.16 -1.85 -28.70
CA PHE A 611 -1.18 -1.64 -27.64
C PHE A 611 -0.73 -2.99 -27.10
N GLU A 612 0.53 -3.04 -26.71
CA GLU A 612 1.08 -4.20 -26.03
C GLU A 612 0.45 -4.29 -24.63
N VAL A 613 0.02 -5.49 -24.25
CA VAL A 613 -0.46 -5.78 -22.91
C VAL A 613 0.63 -6.53 -22.14
N PRO A 614 0.75 -6.35 -20.82
CA PRO A 614 1.73 -7.08 -20.01
C PRO A 614 1.63 -8.59 -20.27
N HIS A 615 2.79 -9.23 -20.45
CA HIS A 615 2.83 -10.67 -20.67
C HIS A 615 2.25 -11.38 -19.43
N PRO A 616 1.30 -12.33 -19.58
CA PRO A 616 0.66 -13.01 -18.45
C PRO A 616 1.63 -13.87 -17.62
N GLU A 617 2.78 -14.21 -18.19
CA GLU A 617 3.86 -14.96 -17.57
C GLU A 617 5.14 -14.13 -17.70
N GLY A 618 5.70 -13.68 -16.58
CA GLY A 618 7.02 -13.07 -16.56
C GLY A 618 8.09 -14.12 -16.88
N ASP A 619 8.97 -13.79 -17.82
CA ASP A 619 10.31 -14.36 -18.05
C ASP A 619 10.56 -15.81 -17.60
N ALA A 620 10.14 -16.75 -18.44
CA ALA A 620 10.90 -17.98 -18.65
C ALA A 620 11.69 -17.82 -19.96
N GLY A 621 12.91 -17.26 -19.85
CA GLY A 621 13.84 -17.07 -20.96
C GLY A 621 15.25 -16.83 -20.45
#